data_AF-A0AAE3NYF2-F1
#
_entry.id   AF-A0AAE3NYF2-F1
#
_cell.length_a   1.000
_cell.length_b   1.000
_cell.length_c   1.000
_cell.angle_alpha   90.00
_cell.angle_beta   90.00
_cell.angle_gamma   90.00
#
_symmetry.space_group_name_H-M   'P 1'
#
loop_
_entity.id
_entity.type
_entity.pdbx_description
1 polymer ?
#
loop_
_entity_poly.entity_id
_entity_poly.type
_entity_poly.pdbx_seq_one_letter_code
_entity_poly.pdbx_strand_id
1 'polypeptide(L)'
;MIAKTFCRQLRKNSTQAENIFWERVRSRKFLKKKFYRQYPIFYDLFGLESFFIADFYCHEEKIIIELDGEIHKYKLKDDEKRTEILNQLGLKVIRFRNEEITKDLSDVLEKLKQYI
;
A
#
# COMPACT_ATOMS: atom_id res chain seq x y z
N MET A 1 -14.71 0.32 -14.78
CA MET A 1 -13.22 0.33 -14.92
C MET A 1 -12.66 -0.85 -14.15
N ILE A 2 -11.83 -1.65 -14.82
CA ILE A 2 -11.27 -2.93 -14.33
C ILE A 2 -10.59 -2.78 -12.96
N ALA A 3 -9.81 -1.71 -12.75
CA ALA A 3 -9.16 -1.41 -11.47
C ALA A 3 -10.13 -1.35 -10.27
N LYS A 4 -11.31 -0.73 -10.43
CA LYS A 4 -12.32 -0.63 -9.36
C LYS A 4 -12.86 -2.00 -8.96
N THR A 5 -13.00 -2.92 -9.91
CA THR A 5 -13.45 -4.30 -9.65
C THR A 5 -12.42 -5.06 -8.84
N PHE A 6 -11.14 -5.00 -9.23
CA PHE A 6 -10.04 -5.62 -8.48
C PHE A 6 -9.91 -5.07 -7.06
N CYS A 7 -9.96 -3.74 -6.90
CA CYS A 7 -9.91 -3.12 -5.56
C CYS A 7 -11.07 -3.59 -4.67
N ARG A 8 -12.27 -3.77 -5.22
CA ARG A 8 -13.42 -4.30 -4.47
C ARG A 8 -13.22 -5.75 -4.05
N GLN A 9 -12.65 -6.58 -4.94
CA GLN A 9 -12.37 -7.98 -4.64
C GLN A 9 -11.28 -8.12 -3.56
N LEU A 10 -10.19 -7.36 -3.67
CA LEU A 10 -9.13 -7.34 -2.66
C LEU A 10 -9.65 -6.93 -1.29
N ARG A 11 -10.49 -5.88 -1.20
CA ARG A 11 -11.11 -5.47 0.07
C ARG A 11 -12.04 -6.51 0.68
N LYS A 12 -12.65 -7.40 -0.13
CA LYS A 12 -13.47 -8.51 0.37
C LYS A 12 -12.61 -9.65 0.92
N ASN A 13 -11.43 -9.84 0.34
CA ASN A 13 -10.51 -10.92 0.66
C ASN A 13 -9.28 -10.42 1.45
N SER A 14 -9.43 -9.32 2.21
CA SER A 14 -8.34 -8.72 2.97
C SER A 14 -7.81 -9.66 4.03
N THR A 15 -6.49 -9.69 4.19
CA THR A 15 -5.83 -10.45 5.25
C THR A 15 -6.17 -9.92 6.65
N GLN A 16 -5.90 -10.71 7.68
CA GLN A 16 -6.06 -10.26 9.07
C GLN A 16 -5.18 -9.02 9.35
N ALA A 17 -3.93 -9.02 8.87
CA ALA A 17 -2.99 -7.91 9.01
C ALA A 17 -3.55 -6.62 8.38
N GLU A 18 -4.06 -6.69 7.14
CA GLU A 18 -4.71 -5.54 6.50
C GLU A 18 -5.90 -5.01 7.29
N ASN A 19 -6.74 -5.88 7.84
CA ASN A 19 -7.90 -5.45 8.61
C ASN A 19 -7.49 -4.74 9.91
N ILE A 20 -6.49 -5.29 10.63
CA ILE A 20 -5.93 -4.69 11.84
C ILE A 20 -5.33 -3.31 11.53
N PHE A 21 -4.47 -3.22 10.51
CA PHE A 21 -3.84 -1.97 10.12
C PHE A 21 -4.88 -0.93 9.68
N TRP A 22 -5.86 -1.34 8.87
CA TRP A 22 -6.91 -0.45 8.35
C TRP A 22 -7.72 0.20 9.46
N GLU A 23 -8.12 -0.56 10.48
CA GLU A 23 -8.90 -0.01 11.59
C GLU A 23 -8.19 1.12 12.34
N ARG A 24 -6.86 1.09 12.31
CA ARG A 24 -6.00 2.06 13.00
C ARG A 24 -5.74 3.32 12.20
N VAL A 25 -5.67 3.22 10.87
CA VAL A 25 -5.31 4.36 10.00
C VAL A 25 -6.51 5.01 9.29
N ARG A 26 -7.64 4.28 9.15
CA ARG A 26 -8.85 4.79 8.49
C ARG A 26 -9.38 6.06 9.12
N SER A 27 -10.19 6.81 8.36
CA SER A 27 -10.91 7.98 8.87
C SER A 27 -10.00 9.01 9.55
N ARG A 28 -8.75 9.15 9.08
CA ARG A 28 -7.75 10.07 9.65
C ARG A 28 -7.39 9.79 11.12
N LYS A 29 -7.60 8.56 11.61
CA LYS A 29 -7.26 8.15 12.99
C LYS A 29 -5.76 8.16 13.28
N PHE A 30 -4.92 8.04 12.26
CA PHE A 30 -3.46 8.06 12.40
C PHE A 30 -2.91 9.39 11.89
N LEU A 31 -2.30 10.17 12.79
CA LEU A 31 -1.69 11.48 12.51
C LEU A 31 -2.56 12.47 11.73
N LYS A 32 -3.89 12.34 11.77
CA LYS A 32 -4.85 13.12 10.96
C LYS A 32 -4.68 12.96 9.44
N LYS A 33 -3.88 12.00 8.98
CA LYS A 33 -3.59 11.77 7.57
C LYS A 33 -4.62 10.86 6.90
N LYS A 34 -4.88 11.09 5.61
CA LYS A 34 -5.85 10.31 4.84
C LYS A 34 -5.20 9.10 4.20
N PHE A 35 -5.56 7.92 4.70
CA PHE A 35 -5.20 6.63 4.11
C PHE A 35 -6.33 6.07 3.26
N TYR A 36 -5.94 5.48 2.14
CA TYR A 36 -6.79 4.69 1.27
C TYR A 36 -6.35 3.23 1.33
N ARG A 37 -7.31 2.31 1.37
CA ARG A 37 -7.06 0.86 1.35
C ARG A 37 -7.32 0.28 -0.04
N GLN A 38 -6.44 -0.59 -0.51
CA GLN A 38 -6.48 -1.23 -1.82
C GLN A 38 -6.71 -0.19 -2.91
N TYR A 39 -5.73 0.71 -3.07
CA TYR A 39 -5.83 1.91 -3.89
C TYR A 39 -5.09 1.72 -5.22
N PRO A 40 -5.73 1.98 -6.37
CA PRO A 40 -5.08 1.85 -7.66
C PRO A 40 -4.13 3.03 -7.90
N ILE A 41 -2.87 2.73 -8.19
CA ILE A 41 -1.85 3.67 -8.64
C ILE A 41 -1.69 3.47 -10.14
N PHE A 42 -2.09 4.49 -10.90
CA PHE A 42 -1.97 4.52 -12.35
C PHE A 42 -0.61 5.08 -12.74
N TYR A 43 -0.05 4.55 -13.81
CA TYR A 43 1.22 4.99 -14.39
C TYR A 43 1.18 4.78 -15.89
N ASP A 44 1.93 5.60 -16.62
CA ASP A 44 2.10 5.45 -18.07
C ASP A 44 3.47 4.82 -18.34
N LEU A 45 3.49 3.80 -19.20
CA LEU A 45 4.72 3.28 -19.77
C LEU A 45 4.61 3.38 -21.28
N PHE A 46 5.40 4.28 -21.88
CA PHE A 46 5.49 4.44 -23.34
C PHE A 46 4.12 4.67 -24.03
N GLY A 47 3.23 5.44 -23.40
CA GLY A 47 1.88 5.73 -23.91
C GLY A 47 0.86 4.63 -23.62
N LEU A 48 1.22 3.61 -22.84
CA LEU A 48 0.30 2.60 -22.34
C LEU A 48 -0.02 2.84 -20.86
N GLU A 49 -1.25 3.31 -20.60
CA GLU A 49 -1.76 3.47 -19.24
C GLU A 49 -1.91 2.09 -18.57
N SER A 50 -1.26 1.92 -17.43
CA SER A 50 -1.30 0.73 -16.60
C SER A 50 -1.55 1.10 -15.14
N PHE A 51 -1.85 0.11 -14.30
CA PHE A 51 -2.00 0.35 -12.87
C PHE A 51 -1.52 -0.84 -12.04
N PHE A 52 -1.16 -0.56 -10.79
CA PHE A 52 -1.06 -1.56 -9.74
C PHE A 52 -1.93 -1.15 -8.56
N ILE A 53 -2.21 -2.07 -7.64
CA ILE A 53 -3.01 -1.78 -6.45
C ILE A 53 -2.07 -1.85 -5.24
N ALA A 54 -1.97 -0.74 -4.52
CA ALA A 54 -1.27 -0.66 -3.25
C ALA A 54 -2.20 -1.13 -2.12
N ASP A 55 -1.69 -1.90 -1.16
CA ASP A 55 -2.49 -2.31 0.01
C ASP A 55 -3.01 -1.09 0.78
N PHE A 56 -2.12 -0.13 1.04
CA PHE A 56 -2.47 1.18 1.56
C PHE A 56 -1.72 2.31 0.87
N TYR A 57 -2.38 3.45 0.75
CA TYR A 57 -1.80 4.66 0.16
C TYR A 57 -2.16 5.89 1.00
N CYS A 58 -1.15 6.70 1.33
CA CYS A 58 -1.32 8.02 1.91
C CYS A 58 -0.96 9.07 0.85
N HIS A 59 -1.97 9.76 0.33
CA HIS A 59 -1.77 10.75 -0.73
C HIS A 59 -0.97 11.97 -0.25
N GLU A 60 -1.26 12.43 0.97
CA GLU A 60 -0.64 13.63 1.56
C GLU A 60 0.89 13.48 1.67
N GLU A 61 1.37 12.27 1.95
CA GLU A 61 2.80 11.98 2.08
C GLU A 61 3.43 11.29 0.86
N LYS A 62 2.61 10.98 -0.16
CA LYS A 62 3.04 10.18 -1.32
C LYS A 62 3.68 8.83 -0.93
N ILE A 63 3.11 8.16 0.07
CA ILE A 63 3.62 6.88 0.59
C ILE A 63 2.65 5.75 0.28
N ILE A 64 3.20 4.66 -0.23
CA ILE A 64 2.58 3.35 -0.37
C ILE A 64 3.06 2.47 0.80
N ILE A 65 2.13 1.78 1.45
CA ILE A 65 2.43 0.79 2.48
C ILE A 65 1.90 -0.55 1.97
N GLU A 66 2.81 -1.52 1.82
CA GLU A 66 2.46 -2.89 1.43
C GLU A 66 2.61 -3.82 2.64
N LEU A 67 1.64 -4.70 2.85
CA LEU A 67 1.69 -5.70 3.92
C LEU A 67 2.05 -7.04 3.29
N ASP A 68 3.25 -7.53 3.63
CA ASP A 68 3.82 -8.73 3.05
C ASP A 68 3.30 -9.98 3.77
N GLY A 69 2.51 -10.79 3.07
CA GLY A 69 2.44 -12.21 3.38
C GLY A 69 3.52 -12.96 2.59
N GLU A 70 4.00 -14.09 3.12
CA GLU A 70 5.02 -14.97 2.51
C GLU A 70 4.75 -15.37 1.04
N ILE A 71 3.58 -15.08 0.49
CA ILE A 71 3.17 -15.46 -0.87
C ILE A 71 2.54 -14.25 -1.60
N HIS A 72 3.35 -13.25 -1.94
CA HIS A 72 2.94 -12.24 -2.91
C HIS A 72 3.57 -12.50 -4.28
N LYS A 73 3.09 -13.56 -4.94
CA LYS A 73 3.44 -13.93 -6.34
C LYS A 73 3.11 -12.86 -7.39
N TYR A 74 2.37 -11.80 -7.01
CA TYR A 74 1.98 -10.69 -7.87
C TYR A 74 2.69 -9.37 -7.56
N LYS A 75 3.56 -9.33 -6.53
CA LYS A 75 4.55 -8.27 -6.46
C LYS A 75 5.53 -8.55 -7.61
N LEU A 76 5.49 -7.69 -8.63
CA LEU A 76 6.69 -7.47 -9.44
C LEU A 76 7.83 -7.36 -8.42
N LYS A 77 8.80 -8.28 -8.48
CA LYS A 77 10.06 -8.13 -7.74
C LYS A 77 10.54 -6.68 -7.98
N ASP A 78 11.27 -6.11 -7.03
CA ASP A 78 11.93 -4.81 -7.20
C ASP A 78 12.93 -4.87 -8.36
N ASP A 79 12.39 -4.91 -9.57
CA ASP A 79 13.05 -4.75 -10.84
C ASP A 79 13.15 -3.25 -11.08
N GLU A 80 14.19 -2.84 -11.77
CA GLU A 80 14.59 -1.45 -11.99
C GLU A 80 13.41 -0.61 -12.52
N LYS A 81 12.55 -1.22 -13.33
CA LYS A 81 11.34 -0.61 -13.89
C LYS A 81 10.34 -0.15 -12.83
N ARG A 82 10.10 -0.94 -11.77
CA ARG A 82 9.15 -0.54 -10.70
C ARG A 82 9.72 0.64 -9.94
N THR A 83 11.01 0.61 -9.63
CA THR A 83 11.71 1.71 -8.96
C THR A 83 11.66 2.98 -9.79
N GLU A 84 11.88 2.87 -11.10
CA GLU A 84 11.80 4.00 -12.03
C GLU A 84 10.38 4.61 -12.05
N ILE A 85 9.34 3.78 -12.18
CA ILE A 85 7.93 4.24 -12.14
C ILE A 85 7.63 4.95 -10.81
N LEU A 86 8.01 4.33 -9.68
CA LEU A 86 7.76 4.92 -8.36
C LEU A 86 8.50 6.25 -8.19
N ASN A 87 9.74 6.35 -8.68
CA ASN A 87 10.53 7.58 -8.66
C ASN A 87 9.91 8.66 -9.54
N GLN A 88 9.46 8.34 -10.76
CA GLN A 88 8.76 9.27 -11.64
C GLN A 88 7.47 9.81 -11.00
N LEU A 89 6.75 8.95 -10.27
CA LEU A 89 5.55 9.34 -9.53
C LEU A 89 5.85 10.06 -8.20
N GLY A 90 7.12 10.10 -7.77
CA GLY A 90 7.55 10.64 -6.48
C GLY A 90 6.96 9.88 -5.29
N LEU A 91 6.73 8.58 -5.45
CA LEU A 91 6.13 7.70 -4.45
C LEU A 91 7.20 6.94 -3.68
N LYS A 92 7.04 6.89 -2.36
CA LYS A 92 7.85 6.04 -1.47
C LYS A 92 7.08 4.76 -1.16
N VAL A 93 7.77 3.62 -1.08
CA VAL A 93 7.17 2.33 -0.69
C VAL A 93 7.78 1.87 0.63
N ILE A 94 6.92 1.54 1.58
CA ILE A 94 7.29 0.94 2.87
C ILE A 94 6.62 -0.44 2.94
N ARG A 95 7.34 -1.44 3.44
CA ARG A 95 6.83 -2.81 3.58
C ARG A 95 6.91 -3.24 5.04
N PHE A 96 5.85 -3.88 5.51
CA PHE A 96 5.80 -4.56 6.80
C PHE A 96 5.37 -6.00 6.58
N ARG A 97 5.95 -6.95 7.32
CA ARG A 97 5.49 -8.33 7.30
C ARG A 97 4.15 -8.45 8.04
N ASN A 98 3.29 -9.36 7.60
CA ASN A 98 2.00 -9.60 8.24
C ASN A 98 2.17 -9.95 9.73
N GLU A 99 3.23 -10.68 10.08
CA GLU A 99 3.52 -11.06 11.47
C GLU A 99 3.93 -9.86 12.32
N GLU A 100 4.52 -8.81 11.75
CA GLU A 100 4.82 -7.57 12.48
C GLU A 100 3.50 -6.87 12.86
N ILE A 101 2.52 -6.84 11.94
CA ILE A 101 1.22 -6.23 12.20
C ILE A 101 0.44 -7.00 13.27
N THR A 102 0.44 -8.34 13.20
CA THR A 102 -0.35 -9.17 14.11
C THR A 102 0.30 -9.33 15.49
N LYS A 103 1.63 -9.26 15.59
CA LYS A 103 2.35 -9.31 16.88
C LYS A 103 2.41 -7.97 17.58
N ASP A 104 2.83 -6.91 16.88
CA ASP A 104 3.02 -5.59 17.48
C ASP A 104 2.72 -4.47 16.49
N LEU A 105 1.43 -4.17 16.37
CA LEU A 105 0.96 -3.03 15.58
C LEU A 105 1.54 -1.70 16.09
N SER A 106 1.85 -1.56 17.37
CA SER A 106 2.31 -0.28 17.92
C SER A 106 3.70 0.08 17.41
N ASP A 107 4.62 -0.88 17.37
CA ASP A 107 5.94 -0.74 16.78
C ASP A 107 5.86 -0.39 15.28
N VAL A 108 4.98 -1.06 14.54
CA VAL A 108 4.75 -0.76 13.11
C VAL A 108 4.30 0.68 12.91
N LEU A 109 3.34 1.15 13.71
CA LEU A 109 2.88 2.53 13.62
C LEU A 109 4.00 3.50 13.97
N GLU A 110 4.83 3.22 14.97
CA GLU A 110 5.95 4.09 15.36
C GLU A 110 6.97 4.20 14.23
N LYS A 111 7.34 3.07 13.62
CA LYS A 111 8.17 3.06 12.40
C LYS A 111 7.52 3.88 11.30
N LEU A 112 6.23 3.70 11.03
CA LEU A 112 5.52 4.45 10.00
C LEU A 112 5.49 5.97 10.25
N LYS A 113 5.40 6.41 11.51
CA LYS A 113 5.46 7.84 11.86
C LYS A 113 6.76 8.50 11.40
N GLN A 114 7.87 7.77 11.35
CA GLN A 114 9.16 8.34 10.93
C GLN A 114 9.19 8.74 9.44
N TYR A 115 8.24 8.24 8.65
CA TYR A 115 8.14 8.53 7.22
C TYR A 115 7.06 9.58 6.89
N ILE A 116 6.17 9.92 7.84
CA ILE A 116 5.00 10.80 7.69
C ILE A 116 5.23 12.12 8.42
#